data_AF-A0A094QXP0-F1
#
_entry.id   AF-A0A094QXP0-F1
#
_cell.length_a   1.000
_cell.length_b   1.000
_cell.length_c   1.000
_cell.angle_alpha   90.00
_cell.angle_beta   90.00
_cell.angle_gamma   90.00
#
_symmetry.space_group_name_H-M   'P 1'
#
loop_
_entity.id
_entity.type
_entity.pdbx_description
1 polymer ?
#
loop_
_entity_poly.entity_id
_entity_poly.type
_entity_poly.pdbx_seq_one_letter_code
_entity_poly.pdbx_strand_id
1 'polypeptide(L)' 'MKKDSLEGEPMSDSHADHGHTVAAWTAVSIAMIAFLVGCIGVVIASPMVFWIGIALLPVAGIAGKVLALMGYGKQK' A
#
# COMPACT_ATOMS: atom_id res chain seq x y z
N MET A 1 12.69 47.94 -18.45
CA MET A 1 11.84 46.84 -18.95
C MET A 1 12.09 45.64 -18.03
N LYS A 2 11.07 45.30 -17.24
CA LYS A 2 11.07 44.26 -16.18
C LYS A 2 11.66 42.94 -16.70
N LYS A 3 12.82 42.53 -16.18
CA LYS A 3 13.40 41.19 -16.41
C LYS A 3 13.21 40.27 -15.20
N ASP A 4 12.48 40.75 -14.20
CA ASP A 4 12.31 40.11 -12.89
C ASP A 4 10.95 39.41 -12.79
N SER A 5 10.19 39.36 -13.89
CA SER A 5 8.86 38.73 -13.97
C SER A 5 8.86 37.37 -14.69
N LEU A 6 10.03 36.84 -15.05
CA LEU A 6 10.18 35.56 -15.79
C LEU A 6 11.06 34.53 -15.08
N GLU A 7 11.39 34.74 -13.81
CA GLU A 7 11.84 33.63 -12.96
C GLU A 7 10.56 32.98 -12.47
N GLY A 8 10.07 32.01 -13.27
CA GLY A 8 8.95 31.18 -12.88
C GLY A 8 9.23 30.66 -11.48
N GLU A 9 8.27 30.88 -10.59
CA GLU A 9 8.15 30.26 -9.27
C GLU A 9 8.83 28.88 -9.32
N PRO A 10 9.72 28.52 -8.38
CA PRO A 10 10.18 27.14 -8.32
C PRO A 10 8.92 26.31 -8.11
N MET A 11 8.40 25.76 -9.20
CA MET A 11 7.40 24.71 -9.19
C MET A 11 8.08 23.65 -8.38
N SER A 12 7.77 23.64 -7.09
CA SER A 12 8.36 22.73 -6.15
C SER A 12 7.91 21.38 -6.66
N ASP A 13 8.82 20.67 -7.32
CA ASP A 13 8.70 19.26 -7.67
C ASP A 13 8.76 18.48 -6.35
N SER A 14 7.79 18.76 -5.49
CA SER A 14 7.45 17.99 -4.31
C SER A 14 6.58 16.84 -4.80
N HIS A 15 7.07 16.10 -5.81
CA HIS A 15 6.62 14.75 -6.06
C HIS A 15 7.13 13.90 -4.90
N ALA A 16 6.48 14.08 -3.74
CA ALA A 16 6.70 13.24 -2.59
C ALA A 16 6.52 11.80 -3.05
N ASP A 17 7.53 10.96 -2.90
CA ASP A 17 7.47 9.54 -3.26
C ASP A 17 6.21 8.88 -2.68
N HIS A 18 5.16 8.82 -3.51
CA HIS A 18 3.82 8.42 -3.12
C HIS A 18 3.74 6.90 -3.21
N GLY A 19 4.06 6.19 -2.13
CA GLY A 19 3.66 4.80 -1.96
C GLY A 19 4.12 3.79 -3.02
N HIS A 20 5.01 4.16 -3.95
CA HIS A 20 5.56 3.28 -4.99
C HIS A 20 6.53 2.24 -4.46
N THR A 21 6.83 2.24 -3.16
CA THR A 21 7.66 1.21 -2.55
C THR A 21 7.02 -0.16 -2.71
N VAL A 22 7.82 -1.15 -3.12
CA VAL A 22 7.38 -2.55 -3.27
C VAL A 22 6.79 -3.09 -1.95
N ALA A 23 7.30 -2.62 -0.80
CA ALA A 23 6.75 -2.96 0.52
C ALA A 23 5.29 -2.52 0.70
N ALA A 24 4.97 -1.27 0.33
CA ALA A 24 3.61 -0.76 0.44
C ALA A 24 2.65 -1.50 -0.49
N TRP A 25 3.04 -1.70 -1.75
CA TRP A 25 2.19 -2.39 -2.72
C TRP A 25 1.97 -3.87 -2.36
N THR A 26 3.01 -4.55 -1.85
CA THR A 26 2.90 -5.94 -1.37
C THR A 26 1.89 -6.05 -0.22
N ALA A 27 1.97 -5.17 0.77
CA ALA A 27 1.02 -5.16 1.88
C ALA A 27 -0.43 -4.93 1.39
N VAL A 28 -0.61 -3.99 0.46
CA VAL A 28 -1.93 -3.68 -0.14
C VAL A 28 -2.47 -4.85 -0.96
N SER A 29 -1.64 -5.49 -1.80
CA SER A 29 -2.06 -6.65 -2.60
C SER A 29 -2.51 -7.81 -1.72
N ILE A 30 -1.78 -8.12 -0.63
CA ILE A 30 -2.17 -9.18 0.29
C ILE A 30 -3.47 -8.81 1.02
N ALA A 31 -3.62 -7.56 1.45
CA ALA A 31 -4.85 -7.08 2.07
C ALA A 31 -6.06 -7.15 1.12
N MET A 32 -5.88 -6.82 -0.17
CA MET A 32 -6.92 -6.98 -1.19
C MET A 32 -7.32 -8.45 -1.37
N ILE A 33 -6.36 -9.37 -1.43
CA ILE A 33 -6.64 -10.80 -1.56
C ILE A 33 -7.40 -11.31 -0.33
N ALA A 34 -6.96 -10.92 0.87
CA ALA A 34 -7.63 -11.26 2.13
C ALA A 34 -9.09 -10.78 2.14
N PHE A 35 -9.32 -9.55 1.70
CA PHE A 35 -10.65 -8.97 1.59
C PHE A 35 -11.52 -9.71 0.56
N LEU A 36 -10.98 -10.01 -0.62
CA LEU A 36 -11.68 -10.78 -1.65
C LEU A 36 -12.09 -12.16 -1.15
N VAL A 37 -11.20 -12.89 -0.48
CA VAL A 37 -11.49 -14.20 0.12
C VAL A 37 -12.58 -14.08 1.19
N GLY A 38 -12.51 -13.04 2.03
CA GLY A 38 -13.55 -12.74 3.02
C GLY A 38 -14.92 -12.47 2.37
N CYS A 39 -14.98 -11.64 1.33
CA CYS A 39 -16.20 -11.35 0.57
C CYS A 39 -16.78 -12.63 -0.05
N ILE A 40 -15.95 -13.47 -0.67
CA ILE A 40 -16.39 -14.75 -1.24
C ILE A 40 -16.99 -15.64 -0.14
N GLY A 41 -16.35 -15.73 1.03
CA GLY A 41 -16.86 -16.49 2.17
C GLY A 41 -18.24 -16.05 2.63
N VAL A 42 -18.50 -14.73 2.64
CA VAL A 42 -19.83 -14.18 2.95
C VAL A 42 -20.85 -14.53 1.85
N VAL A 43 -20.49 -14.38 0.58
CA VAL A 43 -21.39 -14.65 -0.57
C VAL A 43 -21.85 -16.10 -0.60
N ILE A 44 -20.96 -17.05 -0.32
CA ILE A 44 -21.30 -18.49 -0.32
C ILE A 44 -21.82 -19.00 1.04
N ALA A 45 -22.03 -18.10 2.01
CA ALA A 45 -22.42 -18.42 3.38
C ALA A 45 -21.54 -19.51 4.04
N SER A 46 -20.23 -19.49 3.77
CA SER A 46 -19.27 -20.45 4.33
C SER A 46 -18.46 -19.79 5.45
N PRO A 47 -18.72 -20.14 6.72
CA PRO A 47 -17.96 -19.60 7.85
C PRO A 47 -16.47 -19.93 7.73
N MET A 48 -16.13 -21.11 7.20
CA MET A 48 -14.75 -21.55 7.05
C MET A 48 -13.95 -20.62 6.14
N VAL A 49 -14.50 -20.26 4.97
CA VAL A 49 -13.83 -19.37 4.01
C VAL A 49 -13.73 -17.94 4.56
N PHE A 50 -14.75 -17.47 5.28
CA PHE A 50 -14.72 -16.18 5.95
C PHE A 50 -13.59 -16.08 6.99
N TRP A 51 -13.43 -17.10 7.83
CA TRP A 51 -12.35 -17.14 8.83
C TRP A 51 -10.97 -17.24 8.21
N ILE A 52 -10.83 -17.92 7.06
CA ILE A 52 -9.57 -17.91 6.28
C ILE A 52 -9.24 -16.49 5.82
N GLY A 53 -10.21 -15.74 5.31
CA GLY A 53 -10.01 -14.33 4.93
C GLY A 53 -9.58 -13.45 6.10
N ILE A 54 -10.21 -13.62 7.27
CA ILE A 54 -9.83 -12.92 8.53
C ILE A 54 -8.39 -13.26 8.93
N ALA A 55 -8.01 -14.54 8.89
CA ALA A 55 -6.66 -15.00 9.24
C ALA A 55 -5.58 -14.47 8.29
N LEU A 56 -5.95 -14.07 7.06
CA LEU A 56 -5.03 -13.55 6.06
C LEU A 56 -4.67 -12.05 6.28
N LEU A 57 -5.49 -11.28 7.01
CA LEU A 57 -5.18 -9.89 7.34
C LEU A 57 -3.92 -9.68 8.21
N PRO A 58 -3.71 -10.42 9.32
CA PRO A 58 -2.45 -10.30 10.06
C PRO A 58 -1.24 -10.72 9.22
N VAL A 59 -1.41 -11.66 8.28
CA VAL A 59 -0.36 -12.05 7.33
C VAL A 59 0.03 -10.88 6.42
N ALA A 60 -0.94 -10.08 5.96
CA ALA A 60 -0.66 -8.84 5.21
C ALA A 60 0.18 -7.84 6.03
N GLY A 61 -0.17 -7.66 7.31
CA GLY A 61 0.59 -6.82 8.23
C GLY A 61 2.01 -7.32 8.45
N ILE A 62 2.19 -8.63 8.63
CA ILE A 62 3.52 -9.25 8.81
C ILE A 62 4.37 -9.10 7.54
N ALA A 63 3.81 -9.36 6.36
CA ALA A 63 4.52 -9.21 5.09
C ALA A 63 5.00 -7.76 4.87
N GLY A 64 4.15 -6.77 5.17
CA GLY A 64 4.53 -5.36 5.12
C GLY A 64 5.66 -5.01 6.09
N LYS A 65 5.64 -5.57 7.32
CA LYS A 65 6.72 -5.39 8.31
C LYS A 65 8.02 -6.05 7.86
N VAL A 66 7.97 -7.27 7.33
CA VAL A 66 9.14 -7.98 6.82
C VAL A 66 9.78 -7.22 5.67
N LEU A 67 9.01 -6.74 4.69
CA LEU A 67 9.58 -5.96 3.58
C LEU A 67 10.14 -4.61 4.03
N ALA A 68 9.51 -3.96 5.03
CA ALA A 68 10.07 -2.75 5.64
C ALA A 68 11.42 -3.02 6.33
N LEU A 69 11.56 -4.16 7.02
CA LEU A 69 12.80 -4.58 7.66
C LEU A 69 13.89 -4.98 6.66
N MET A 70 13.52 -5.51 5.49
CA MET A 70 14.43 -5.85 4.40
C MET A 70 14.93 -4.63 3.60
N GLY A 71 14.60 -3.40 4.04
CA GLY A 71 15.07 -2.17 3.39
C GLY A 71 14.24 -1.72 2.19
N TYR A 72 13.16 -2.44 1.84
CA TYR A 72 12.18 -2.03 0.82
C TYR A 72 11.10 -1.08 1.35
N GLY A 73 11.16 -0.74 2.65
CA GLY A 73 10.36 0.33 3.24
C GLY A 73 10.89 1.71 2.87
N LYS A 74 10.13 2.75 3.20
CA LYS A 74 10.50 4.16 2.96
C LYS A 74 11.89 4.44 3.53
N GLN A 75 12.88 4.57 2.64
CA GLN A 75 14.20 5.11 3.01
C GLN A 75 13.98 6.59 3.31
N LYS A 76 14.47 7.04 4.47
CA LYS A 76 14.36 8.43 4.91
C LYS A 76 15.16 9.35 4.02
#